data_AF-A0A2D6ME66-F1
#
_entry.id   AF-A0A2D6ME66-F1
#
_cell.length_a   1.000
_cell.length_b   1.000
_cell.length_c   1.000
_cell.angle_alpha   90.00
_cell.angle_beta   90.00
_cell.angle_gamma   90.00
#
_symmetry.space_group_name_H-M   'P 1'
#
loop_
_entity.id
_entity.type
_entity.pdbx_description
1 polymer ?
#
loop_
_entity_poly.entity_id
_entity_poly.type
_entity_poly.pdbx_seq_one_letter_code
_entity_poly.pdbx_strand_id
1 'polypeptide(L)' 'MKPGDLVRFRAPHWLGGAGLEESQRPWLIGLLVEYESWEKMATVFYEGKNIRIVARNVEKSGRKDYESR' A
#
# COMPACT_ATOMS: atom_id res chain seq x y z
N MET A 1 -5.95 -5.29 -9.66
CA MET A 1 -5.62 -3.84 -9.65
C MET A 1 -4.78 -3.55 -10.88
N LYS A 2 -4.76 -2.32 -11.39
CA LYS A 2 -3.97 -1.94 -12.58
C LYS A 2 -2.99 -0.81 -12.22
N PRO A 3 -1.81 -0.74 -12.85
CA PRO A 3 -0.93 0.43 -12.75
C PRO A 3 -1.72 1.74 -12.95
N GLY A 4 -1.48 2.72 -12.08
CA GLY A 4 -2.23 3.98 -12.02
C GLY A 4 -3.45 3.97 -11.10
N ASP A 5 -3.90 2.80 -10.59
CA ASP A 5 -4.93 2.76 -9.54
C ASP A 5 -4.37 3.36 -8.24
N LEU A 6 -5.20 4.13 -7.53
CA LEU A 6 -4.93 4.44 -6.13
C LEU A 6 -5.22 3.21 -5.27
N VAL A 7 -4.27 2.90 -4.39
CA VAL A 7 -4.30 1.74 -3.51
C VAL A 7 -4.03 2.17 -2.09
N ARG A 8 -4.60 1.42 -1.15
CA ARG A 8 -4.21 1.48 0.24
C ARG A 8 -3.30 0.31 0.56
N PHE A 9 -2.30 0.54 1.39
CA PHE A 9 -1.37 -0.50 1.80
C PHE A 9 -1.03 -0.41 3.28
N ARG A 10 -0.74 -1.55 3.91
CA ARG A 10 -0.27 -1.56 5.31
C ARG A 10 1.18 -1.09 5.36
N ALA A 11 1.46 -0.12 6.21
CA ALA A 11 2.80 0.40 6.42
C ALA A 11 3.81 -0.72 6.77
N PRO A 12 4.91 -0.91 6.01
CA PRO A 12 5.99 -1.79 6.44
C PRO A 12 6.67 -1.28 7.71
N HIS A 13 7.43 -2.14 8.39
CA HIS A 13 8.04 -1.83 9.69
C HIS A 13 8.88 -0.53 9.66
N TRP A 14 9.60 -0.25 8.58
CA TRP A 14 10.41 0.96 8.42
C TRP A 14 9.61 2.23 8.06
N LEU A 15 8.31 2.12 7.73
CA LEU A 15 7.45 3.22 7.29
C LEU A 15 6.30 3.47 8.29
N GLY A 16 6.59 3.37 9.59
CA GLY A 16 5.60 3.58 10.65
C GLY A 16 4.92 2.32 11.19
N GLY A 17 5.36 1.13 10.77
CA GLY A 17 4.90 -0.16 11.32
C GLY A 17 5.81 -0.78 12.41
N ALA A 18 6.87 -0.09 12.83
CA ALA A 18 7.84 -0.62 13.79
C ALA A 18 7.21 -0.84 15.17
N GLY A 19 7.36 -2.04 15.72
CA GLY A 19 6.80 -2.40 17.04
C GLY A 19 5.29 -2.62 17.07
N LEU A 20 4.59 -2.49 15.93
CA LEU A 20 3.16 -2.74 15.80
C LEU A 20 2.89 -4.13 15.22
N GLU A 21 1.90 -4.82 15.78
CA GLU A 21 1.34 -6.01 15.15
C GLU A 21 0.78 -5.68 13.77
N GLU A 22 0.75 -6.65 12.86
CA GLU A 22 0.26 -6.41 11.48
C GLU A 22 -1.15 -5.81 11.46
N SER A 23 -2.01 -6.19 12.40
CA SER A 23 -3.39 -5.69 12.57
C SER A 23 -3.48 -4.21 12.95
N GLN A 24 -2.44 -3.68 13.61
CA GLN A 24 -2.40 -2.31 14.15
C GLN A 24 -1.66 -1.34 13.20
N ARG A 25 -1.03 -1.85 12.15
CA ARG A 25 -0.29 -1.01 11.20
C ARG A 25 -1.27 -0.08 10.46
N PRO A 26 -0.93 1.22 10.34
CA PRO A 26 -1.78 2.16 9.64
C PRO A 26 -1.90 1.78 8.16
N TRP A 27 -3.08 2.05 7.60
CA TRP A 27 -3.29 2.03 6.16
C TRP A 27 -2.84 3.36 5.57
N LEU A 28 -1.92 3.30 4.62
CA LEU A 28 -1.43 4.45 3.87
C LEU A 28 -1.99 4.38 2.44
N ILE A 29 -2.16 5.53 1.80
CA ILE A 29 -2.66 5.61 0.42
C ILE A 29 -1.51 5.99 -0.50
N GLY A 30 -1.34 5.24 -1.59
CA GLY A 30 -0.35 5.51 -2.61
C GLY A 30 -0.84 5.15 -4.01
N LEU A 31 0.01 5.38 -5.00
CA LEU A 31 -0.28 5.05 -6.39
C LEU A 31 0.33 3.69 -6.75
N LEU A 32 -0.45 2.78 -7.31
CA LEU A 32 0.07 1.51 -7.80
C LEU A 32 0.91 1.74 -9.05
N VAL A 33 2.20 1.45 -8.99
CA VAL A 33 3.11 1.54 -10.14
C VAL A 33 3.11 0.22 -10.90
N GLU A 34 3.15 -0.90 -10.18
CA GLU A 34 3.31 -2.23 -10.76
C GLU A 34 2.67 -3.28 -9.86
N TYR A 35 2.11 -4.33 -10.47
CA TYR A 35 1.52 -5.45 -9.77
C TYR A 35 1.95 -6.77 -10.41
N GLU A 36 2.80 -7.50 -9.71
CA GLU A 36 3.37 -8.77 -10.15
C GLU A 36 2.62 -9.94 -9.50
N SER A 37 1.70 -10.54 -10.26
CA SER A 37 0.80 -11.58 -9.73
C SER A 37 1.51 -12.89 -9.40
N TRP A 38 2.56 -13.24 -10.14
CA TRP A 38 3.33 -14.47 -9.90
C TRP A 38 4.13 -14.37 -8.61
N GLU A 39 4.88 -13.28 -8.45
CA GLU A 39 5.68 -13.02 -7.25
C GLU A 39 4.84 -12.58 -6.05
N LYS A 40 3.56 -12.25 -6.27
CA LYS A 40 2.65 -11.67 -5.27
C LYS A 40 3.22 -10.41 -4.64
N MET A 41 3.78 -9.54 -5.47
CA MET A 41 4.38 -8.27 -5.08
C MET A 41 3.68 -7.11 -5.78
N ALA A 42 3.69 -5.95 -5.13
CA ALA A 42 3.19 -4.70 -5.67
C ALA A 42 4.21 -3.59 -5.39
N THR A 43 4.41 -2.72 -6.38
CA THR A 43 5.21 -1.51 -6.22
C THR A 43 4.26 -0.32 -6.09
N VAL A 44 4.33 0.37 -4.96
CA VAL A 44 3.48 1.53 -4.65
C VAL A 44 4.34 2.77 -4.55
N PHE A 45 3.98 3.83 -5.27
CA PHE A 45 4.59 5.15 -5.12
C PHE A 45 3.93 5.89 -3.96
N TYR A 46 4.75 6.24 -2.96
CA TYR A 46 4.34 6.92 -1.75
C TYR A 46 5.44 7.89 -1.31
N GLU A 47 5.07 9.14 -1.02
CA GLU A 47 6.00 10.19 -0.54
C GLU A 47 7.30 10.32 -1.35
N GLY A 48 7.20 10.28 -2.68
CA GLY A 48 8.35 10.44 -3.58
C GLY A 48 9.21 9.18 -3.75
N LYS A 49 8.81 8.04 -3.18
CA LYS A 49 9.57 6.78 -3.24
C LYS A 49 8.72 5.62 -3.75
N ASN A 50 9.37 4.72 -4.48
CA ASN A 50 8.78 3.42 -4.84
C ASN A 50 8.99 2.44 -3.69
N ILE A 51 7.90 1.87 -3.19
CA ILE A 51 7.89 0.93 -2.08
C ILE A 51 7.40 -0.41 -2.61
N ARG A 52 8.24 -1.44 -2.52
CA ARG A 52 7.87 -2.81 -2.86
C ARG A 52 7.28 -3.50 -1.64
N ILE A 53 6.06 -4.00 -1.77
CA ILE A 53 5.32 -4.63 -0.68
C ILE A 53 4.59 -5.87 -1.19
N VAL A 54 4.34 -6.83 -0.29
CA VAL A 54 3.57 -8.03 -0.59
C VAL A 54 2.14 -7.64 -0.99
N ALA A 55 1.66 -8.20 -2.10
CA ALA A 55 0.35 -7.90 -2.69
C ALA A 55 -0.82 -8.09 -1.70
N ARG A 56 -0.72 -9.02 -0.75
CA ARG A 56 -1.74 -9.24 0.29
C ARG A 56 -1.96 -8.04 1.21
N ASN A 57 -0.96 -7.16 1.31
CA ASN A 57 -1.02 -5.95 2.13
C ASN A 57 -1.45 -4.74 1.30
N VAL A 58 -1.87 -4.94 0.05
CA VAL A 58 -2.30 -3.89 -0.88
C VAL A 58 -3.73 -4.17 -1.31
N GLU A 59 -4.58 -3.18 -1.13
CA GLU A 59 -5.98 -3.24 -1.52
C GLU A 59 -6.34 -2.04 -2.37
N LYS A 60 -7.33 -2.19 -3.24
CA LYS A 60 -7.84 -1.07 -4.02
C LYS A 60 -8.44 -0.04 -3.06
N SER A 61 -8.01 1.21 -3.17
CA SER A 61 -8.56 2.28 -2.34
C SER A 61 -9.98 2.61 -2.81
N GLY A 62 -10.90 2.75 -1.85
CA GLY A 62 -12.31 3.04 -2.07
C GLY A 62 -12.67 4.47 -1.71
N ARG A 63 -13.84 4.95 -2.16
CA ARG A 63 -14.31 6.34 -1.98
C ARG A 63 -14.23 6.87 -0.53
N LYS A 64 -14.40 5.99 0.45
CA LYS A 64 -14.30 6.30 1.90
C LYS A 64 -12.90 6.74 2.34
N ASP A 65 -11.86 6.26 1.66
CA ASP A 65 -10.46 6.59 1.99
C ASP A 65 -10.10 8.02 1.54
N TYR A 66 -10.92 8.65 0.69
CA TYR A 66 -10.71 10.00 0.16
C TYR A 66 -11.37 11.09 1.00
N GLU A 67 -12.48 10.76 1.68
CA GLU A 67 -13.30 11.72 2.44
C GLU A 67 -12.79 11.93 3.88
N SER A 68 -11.87 11.08 4.36
CA SER A 68 -11.34 11.14 5.73
C SER A 68 -10.03 11.94 5.86
N ARG A 69 -9.73 12.84 4.91
CA ARG A 69 -8.49 13.62 4.88
C ARG A 69 -8.73 15.11 5.08
#